data_AF-A0A1F6DRF1-F1
#
_entry.id   AF-A0A1F6DRF1-F1
#
_cell.length_a   1.000
_cell.length_b   1.000
_cell.length_c   1.000
_cell.angle_alpha   90.00
_cell.angle_beta   90.00
_cell.angle_gamma   90.00
#
_symmetry.space_group_name_H-M   'P 1'
#
loop_
_entity.id
_entity.type
_entity.pdbx_description
1 polymer ?
#
loop_
_entity_poly.entity_id
_entity_poly.type
_entity_poly.pdbx_seq_one_letter_code
_entity_poly.pdbx_strand_id
1 'polypeptide(L)'
;MNFSISSGTLKFVIGWAAVFLFRLIPFRPPNFEPMLSVVMPFSKRYGILGSFLFGFLGIVFYDAVTSGWGSWTAVTAVCYGLLGIAAHLFFKHRDASVKNFLLFGIPATLVYDAVTMLIGPVFANQPLVAALVGQISFTLMHLLGTIVFSVLLSPALYRWVVQNERFELSFLRTTSVAAAEK
;
A
#
# COMPACT_ATOMS: atom_id res chain seq x y z
N MET A 1 4.51 -9.05 31.60
CA MET A 1 4.78 -9.34 30.16
C MET A 1 5.33 -8.07 29.53
N ASN A 2 6.64 -8.03 29.23
CA ASN A 2 7.24 -6.88 28.56
C ASN A 2 7.07 -7.06 27.05
N PHE A 3 6.11 -6.34 26.45
CA PHE A 3 6.00 -6.27 24.99
C PHE A 3 7.12 -5.38 24.45
N SER A 4 8.14 -5.98 23.84
CA SER A 4 9.14 -5.26 23.07
C SER A 4 8.73 -5.28 21.60
N ILE A 5 8.39 -4.13 21.03
CA ILE A 5 8.07 -3.99 19.60
C ILE A 5 9.37 -3.64 18.88
N SER A 6 9.77 -4.46 17.90
CA SER A 6 10.92 -4.14 17.07
C SER A 6 10.65 -2.88 16.23
N SER A 7 11.68 -2.06 15.99
CA SER A 7 11.60 -0.87 15.10
C SER A 7 10.96 -1.20 13.74
N GLY A 8 11.23 -2.40 13.21
CA GLY A 8 10.62 -2.88 11.97
C GLY A 8 9.12 -3.11 12.08
N THR A 9 8.66 -3.81 13.11
CA THR A 9 7.23 -4.05 13.35
C THR A 9 6.47 -2.74 13.53
N LEU A 10 7.06 -1.78 14.27
CA LEU A 10 6.45 -0.46 14.46
C LEU A 10 6.29 0.30 13.13
N LYS A 11 7.34 0.34 12.29
CA LYS A 11 7.26 0.97 10.96
C LYS A 11 6.25 0.28 10.05
N PHE A 12 6.14 -1.05 10.14
CA PHE A 12 5.13 -1.81 9.39
C PHE A 12 3.72 -1.35 9.76
N VAL A 13 3.42 -1.34 11.06
CA VAL A 13 2.11 -0.96 11.59
C VAL A 13 1.79 0.50 11.27
N ILE A 14 2.75 1.42 11.41
CA ILE A 14 2.57 2.84 11.07
C ILE A 14 2.25 2.99 9.57
N GLY A 15 3.03 2.35 8.70
CA GLY A 15 2.78 2.43 7.25
C GLY A 15 1.42 1.85 6.86
N TRP A 16 1.07 0.70 7.44
CA TRP A 16 -0.22 0.06 7.19
C TRP A 16 -1.38 0.93 7.70
N ALA A 17 -1.29 1.44 8.93
CA ALA A 17 -2.30 2.31 9.51
C ALA A 17 -2.43 3.63 8.74
N ALA A 18 -1.33 4.23 8.28
CA ALA A 18 -1.37 5.44 7.47
C ALA A 18 -2.11 5.23 6.15
N VAL A 19 -1.85 4.11 5.45
CA VAL A 19 -2.61 3.74 4.24
C VAL A 19 -4.07 3.51 4.58
N PHE A 20 -4.36 2.74 5.62
CA PHE A 20 -5.72 2.44 6.07
C PHE A 20 -6.51 3.72 6.36
N LEU A 21 -5.96 4.64 7.16
CA LEU A 21 -6.57 5.92 7.50
C LEU A 21 -6.73 6.82 6.26
N PHE A 22 -5.75 6.84 5.36
CA PHE A 22 -5.86 7.61 4.12
C PHE A 22 -7.05 7.14 3.28
N ARG A 23 -7.29 5.82 3.22
CA ARG A 23 -8.42 5.26 2.47
C ARG A 23 -9.77 5.67 3.03
N LEU A 24 -9.87 5.95 4.33
CA LEU A 24 -11.10 6.40 5.00
C LEU A 24 -11.43 7.87 4.71
N ILE A 25 -10.54 8.63 4.06
CA ILE A 25 -10.82 10.01 3.67
C ILE A 25 -11.98 10.02 2.65
N PRO A 26 -13.08 10.74 2.94
CA PRO A 26 -14.21 10.82 2.03
C PRO A 26 -13.87 11.67 0.79
N PHE A 27 -14.64 11.51 -0.28
CA PHE A 27 -14.52 12.28 -1.53
C PHE A 27 -13.16 12.20 -2.25
N ARG A 28 -12.50 11.05 -2.15
CA ARG A 28 -11.32 10.75 -2.97
C ARG A 28 -11.71 10.10 -4.30
N PRO A 29 -10.95 10.34 -5.39
CA PRO A 29 -11.15 9.59 -6.61
C PRO A 29 -10.97 8.07 -6.38
N PRO A 30 -11.65 7.22 -7.15
CA PRO A 30 -11.55 5.77 -7.01
C PRO A 30 -10.09 5.30 -7.11
N ASN A 31 -9.67 4.46 -6.16
CA ASN A 31 -8.31 3.90 -6.05
C ASN A 31 -7.16 4.93 -6.14
N PHE A 32 -7.43 6.21 -5.89
CA PHE A 32 -6.38 7.20 -5.63
C PHE A 32 -5.93 7.04 -4.18
N GLU A 33 -5.00 6.13 -3.94
CA GLU A 33 -4.54 5.77 -2.61
C GLU A 33 -3.08 5.28 -2.60
N PRO A 34 -2.36 5.44 -1.48
CA PRO A 34 -0.94 5.12 -1.42
C PRO A 34 -0.66 3.61 -1.26
N MET A 35 -1.65 2.72 -1.35
CA MET A 35 -1.53 1.28 -1.07
C MET A 35 -0.33 0.63 -1.81
N LEU A 36 -0.31 0.72 -3.14
CA LEU A 36 0.77 0.16 -3.96
C LEU A 36 2.10 0.88 -3.73
N SER A 37 2.06 2.21 -3.57
CA SER A 37 3.27 3.02 -3.33
C SER A 37 3.96 2.72 -1.99
N VAL A 38 3.19 2.30 -0.97
CA VAL A 38 3.75 1.89 0.32
C VAL A 38 4.23 0.45 0.26
N VAL A 39 3.47 -0.45 -0.37
CA VAL A 39 3.85 -1.87 -0.43
C VAL A 39 5.15 -2.09 -1.19
N MET A 40 5.44 -1.32 -2.25
CA MET A 40 6.67 -1.44 -3.03
C MET A 40 7.96 -1.34 -2.19
N PRO A 41 8.23 -0.23 -1.48
CA PRO A 41 9.42 -0.13 -0.61
C PRO A 41 9.35 -1.05 0.60
N PHE A 42 8.16 -1.28 1.17
CA PHE A 42 7.98 -2.19 2.31
C PHE A 42 8.33 -3.63 1.92
N SER A 43 8.04 -4.01 0.68
CA SER A 43 8.23 -5.38 0.23
C SER A 43 9.68 -5.84 0.30
N LYS A 44 10.64 -4.93 0.08
CA LYS A 44 12.07 -5.22 0.25
C LYS A 44 12.43 -5.64 1.68
N ARG A 45 11.82 -5.01 2.69
CA ARG A 45 12.16 -5.25 4.10
C ARG A 45 11.36 -6.40 4.72
N TYR A 46 10.08 -6.52 4.39
CA TYR A 46 9.16 -7.41 5.10
C TYR A 46 8.87 -8.73 4.37
N GLY A 47 9.52 -8.98 3.24
CA GLY A 47 9.45 -10.26 2.54
C GLY A 47 8.08 -10.54 1.90
N ILE A 48 7.92 -11.77 1.41
CA ILE A 48 6.69 -12.23 0.74
C ILE A 48 5.47 -12.11 1.68
N LEU A 49 5.55 -12.71 2.87
CA LEU A 49 4.41 -12.78 3.79
C LEU A 49 3.98 -11.40 4.27
N GLY A 50 4.93 -10.54 4.67
CA GLY A 50 4.61 -9.19 5.12
C GLY A 50 3.98 -8.35 4.02
N SER A 51 4.46 -8.48 2.77
CA SER A 51 3.90 -7.76 1.62
C SER A 51 2.50 -8.24 1.26
N PHE A 52 2.28 -9.56 1.30
CA PHE A 52 0.96 -10.14 1.06
C PHE A 52 -0.04 -9.67 2.11
N LEU A 53 0.30 -9.79 3.39
CA LEU A 53 -0.57 -9.39 4.49
C LEU A 53 -0.85 -7.89 4.48
N PHE A 54 0.13 -7.06 4.11
CA PHE A 54 -0.07 -5.62 3.99
C PHE A 54 -1.21 -5.29 3.00
N GLY A 55 -1.15 -5.86 1.79
CA GLY A 55 -2.16 -5.67 0.76
C GLY A 55 -3.49 -6.32 1.11
N PHE A 56 -3.46 -7.59 1.51
CA PHE A 56 -4.65 -8.39 1.80
C PHE A 56 -5.46 -7.82 2.97
N LEU A 57 -4.83 -7.61 4.13
CA LEU A 57 -5.53 -7.10 5.31
C LEU A 57 -5.95 -5.63 5.14
N GLY A 58 -5.18 -4.85 4.36
CA GLY A 58 -5.55 -3.47 4.05
C GLY A 58 -6.87 -3.34 3.31
N ILE A 59 -7.26 -4.36 2.52
CA ILE A 59 -8.59 -4.43 1.91
C ILE A 59 -9.61 -5.04 2.87
N VAL A 60 -9.32 -6.22 3.43
CA VAL A 60 -10.29 -6.94 4.27
C VAL A 60 -10.80 -6.07 5.42
N PHE A 61 -9.91 -5.35 6.10
CA PHE A 61 -10.32 -4.48 7.20
C PHE A 61 -10.96 -3.17 6.71
N TYR A 62 -10.54 -2.63 5.56
CA TYR A 62 -11.13 -1.41 5.03
C TYR A 62 -12.60 -1.65 4.65
N ASP A 63 -12.87 -2.75 3.95
CA ASP A 63 -14.21 -3.14 3.55
C ASP A 63 -15.06 -3.50 4.79
N ALA A 64 -14.48 -4.16 5.80
CA ALA A 64 -15.19 -4.45 7.06
C ALA A 64 -15.76 -3.20 7.74
N VAL A 65 -15.06 -2.07 7.64
CA VAL A 65 -15.45 -0.80 8.29
C VAL A 65 -16.33 0.07 7.38
N THR A 66 -16.33 -0.15 6.06
CA THR A 66 -16.98 0.76 5.09
C THR A 66 -18.20 0.13 4.43
N SER A 67 -18.01 -0.82 3.52
CA SER A 67 -19.07 -1.40 2.69
C SER A 67 -19.55 -2.78 3.16
N GLY A 68 -18.87 -3.39 4.12
CA GLY A 68 -19.00 -4.82 4.43
C GLY A 68 -18.25 -5.70 3.43
N TRP A 69 -18.21 -7.00 3.72
CA TRP A 69 -17.55 -7.99 2.88
C TRP A 69 -18.44 -8.50 1.75
N GLY A 70 -17.85 -8.68 0.56
CA GLY A 70 -18.52 -9.27 -0.59
C GLY A 70 -17.56 -9.84 -1.64
N SER A 71 -18.08 -10.13 -2.83
CA SER A 71 -17.27 -10.59 -3.97
C SER A 71 -16.16 -9.59 -4.31
N TRP A 72 -16.44 -8.29 -4.15
CA TRP A 72 -15.47 -7.23 -4.33
C TRP A 72 -14.28 -7.39 -3.37
N THR A 73 -14.55 -7.54 -2.07
CA THR A 73 -13.52 -7.77 -1.05
C THR A 73 -12.69 -9.01 -1.35
N ALA A 74 -13.32 -10.12 -1.71
CA ALA A 74 -12.64 -11.38 -1.98
C ALA A 74 -11.61 -11.24 -3.12
N VAL A 75 -12.03 -10.66 -4.25
CA VAL A 75 -11.15 -10.50 -5.42
C VAL A 75 -10.08 -9.44 -5.14
N THR A 76 -10.47 -8.26 -4.65
CA THR A 76 -9.54 -7.14 -4.45
C THR A 76 -8.50 -7.41 -3.37
N ALA A 77 -8.87 -8.08 -2.26
CA ALA A 77 -7.92 -8.43 -1.20
C ALA A 77 -6.87 -9.42 -1.70
N VAL A 78 -7.27 -10.45 -2.45
CA VAL A 78 -6.35 -11.41 -3.05
C VAL A 78 -5.47 -10.71 -4.08
N CYS A 79 -6.03 -9.87 -4.95
CA CYS A 79 -5.25 -9.11 -5.93
C CYS A 79 -4.18 -8.22 -5.27
N TYR A 80 -4.53 -7.42 -4.27
CA TYR A 80 -3.55 -6.60 -3.55
C TYR A 80 -2.52 -7.44 -2.78
N GLY A 81 -2.93 -8.55 -2.18
CA GLY A 81 -2.00 -9.48 -1.56
C GLY A 81 -0.98 -10.03 -2.57
N LEU A 82 -1.44 -10.51 -3.72
CA LEU A 82 -0.60 -11.01 -4.80
C LEU A 82 0.30 -9.92 -5.40
N LEU A 83 -0.18 -8.68 -5.52
CA LEU A 83 0.66 -7.55 -5.91
C LEU A 83 1.76 -7.28 -4.89
N GLY A 84 1.49 -7.45 -3.59
CA GLY A 84 2.52 -7.39 -2.55
C GLY A 84 3.61 -8.45 -2.76
N ILE A 85 3.22 -9.69 -3.07
CA ILE A 85 4.17 -10.76 -3.42
C ILE A 85 4.98 -10.38 -4.68
N ALA A 86 4.30 -9.94 -5.74
CA ALA A 86 4.93 -9.54 -6.98
C ALA A 86 5.92 -8.38 -6.77
N ALA A 87 5.58 -7.42 -5.92
CA ALA A 87 6.45 -6.32 -5.55
C ALA A 87 7.73 -6.85 -4.88
N HIS A 88 7.61 -7.76 -3.91
CA HIS A 88 8.79 -8.35 -3.27
C HIS A 88 9.68 -9.05 -4.30
N LEU A 89 9.09 -9.88 -5.16
CA LEU A 89 9.83 -10.61 -6.20
C LEU A 89 10.49 -9.68 -7.23
N PHE A 90 9.86 -8.54 -7.53
CA PHE A 90 10.41 -7.55 -8.44
C PHE A 90 11.57 -6.76 -7.81
N PHE A 91 11.41 -6.30 -6.57
CA PHE A 91 12.35 -5.42 -5.91
C PHE A 91 13.47 -6.14 -5.15
N LYS A 92 13.36 -7.43 -4.81
CA LYS A 92 14.40 -8.16 -4.04
C LYS A 92 15.82 -8.08 -4.63
N HIS A 93 15.94 -7.91 -5.94
CA HIS A 93 17.23 -7.78 -6.66
C HIS A 93 17.32 -6.51 -7.51
N ARG A 94 16.44 -5.53 -7.28
CA ARG A 94 16.42 -4.27 -8.03
C ARG A 94 16.54 -3.08 -7.09
N ASP A 95 17.13 -2.00 -7.56
CA ASP A 95 17.20 -0.78 -6.76
C ASP A 95 15.82 -0.18 -6.52
N ALA A 96 15.64 0.41 -5.34
CA ALA A 96 14.42 1.12 -4.98
C ALA A 96 14.50 2.56 -5.49
N SER A 97 14.39 2.72 -6.81
CA SER A 97 14.44 3.99 -7.52
C SER A 97 13.07 4.36 -8.09
N VAL A 98 12.84 5.65 -8.34
CA VAL A 98 11.60 6.14 -8.99
C VAL A 98 11.32 5.39 -10.29
N LYS A 99 12.36 5.15 -11.11
CA LYS A 99 12.25 4.37 -12.35
C LYS A 99 11.69 2.97 -12.09
N ASN A 100 12.24 2.25 -11.11
CA ASN A 100 11.78 0.89 -10.81
C ASN A 100 10.40 0.88 -10.14
N PHE A 101 10.07 1.89 -9.32
CA PHE A 101 8.72 2.06 -8.78
C PHE A 101 7.68 2.27 -9.87
N LEU A 102 7.96 3.10 -10.88
CA LEU A 102 7.06 3.28 -12.02
C LEU A 102 7.00 2.04 -12.92
N LEU A 103 8.15 1.40 -13.18
CA LEU A 103 8.24 0.19 -14.01
C LEU A 103 7.44 -0.98 -13.42
N PHE A 104 7.31 -1.05 -12.10
CA PHE A 104 6.42 -2.00 -11.44
C PHE A 104 4.99 -1.47 -11.31
N GLY A 105 4.83 -0.25 -10.80
CA GLY A 105 3.54 0.32 -10.41
C GLY A 105 2.57 0.47 -11.56
N ILE A 106 3.02 0.93 -12.74
CA ILE A 106 2.14 1.14 -13.90
C ILE A 106 1.58 -0.20 -14.40
N PRO A 107 2.40 -1.22 -14.76
CA PRO A 107 1.87 -2.52 -15.15
C PRO A 107 1.04 -3.20 -14.06
N ALA A 108 1.46 -3.09 -12.79
CA ALA A 108 0.71 -3.66 -11.67
C ALA A 108 -0.70 -3.07 -11.55
N THR A 109 -0.83 -1.74 -11.73
CA THR A 109 -2.12 -1.04 -11.72
C THR A 109 -3.01 -1.50 -12.86
N LEU A 110 -2.46 -1.60 -14.08
CA LEU A 110 -3.20 -2.08 -15.26
C LEU A 110 -3.71 -3.50 -15.08
N VAL A 111 -2.86 -4.41 -14.58
CA VAL A 111 -3.24 -5.80 -14.32
C VAL A 111 -4.30 -5.89 -13.24
N TYR A 112 -4.13 -5.15 -12.14
CA TYR A 112 -5.12 -5.09 -11.07
C TYR A 112 -6.49 -4.68 -11.62
N ASP A 113 -6.52 -3.56 -12.33
CA ASP A 113 -7.75 -3.00 -12.87
C ASP A 113 -8.41 -3.93 -13.88
N ALA A 114 -7.63 -4.57 -14.75
CA ALA A 114 -8.13 -5.55 -15.70
C ALA A 114 -8.80 -6.75 -15.00
N VAL A 115 -8.22 -7.23 -13.89
CA VAL A 115 -8.79 -8.33 -13.10
C VAL A 115 -10.03 -7.87 -12.36
N THR A 116 -10.00 -6.70 -11.71
CA THR A 116 -11.14 -6.22 -10.91
C THR A 116 -12.32 -5.77 -11.77
N MET A 117 -12.07 -5.32 -13.00
CA MET A 117 -13.13 -5.03 -13.97
C MET A 117 -14.04 -6.25 -14.20
N LEU A 118 -13.49 -7.46 -14.14
CA LEU A 118 -14.24 -8.70 -14.35
C LEU A 118 -15.21 -9.02 -13.21
N ILE A 119 -15.13 -8.34 -12.06
CA ILE A 119 -16.05 -8.57 -10.95
C ILE A 119 -17.50 -8.30 -11.39
N GLY A 120 -17.75 -7.20 -12.10
CA GLY A 120 -19.08 -6.86 -12.60
C GLY A 120 -19.64 -7.90 -13.59
N PRO A 121 -18.92 -8.23 -14.68
CA PRO A 121 -19.33 -9.26 -15.62
C PRO A 121 -19.53 -10.64 -14.99
N VAL A 122 -18.62 -11.08 -14.11
CA VAL A 122 -18.66 -12.43 -13.53
C VAL A 122 -19.75 -12.57 -12.46
N PHE A 123 -19.91 -11.59 -11.58
CA PHE A 123 -20.77 -11.72 -10.40
C PHE A 123 -22.10 -10.96 -10.51
N ALA A 124 -22.23 -10.03 -11.47
CA ALA A 124 -23.42 -9.20 -11.64
C ALA A 124 -24.00 -9.24 -13.06
N ASN A 125 -23.51 -10.13 -13.94
CA ASN A 125 -23.91 -10.25 -15.34
C ASN A 125 -23.83 -8.91 -16.11
N GLN A 126 -22.95 -8.00 -15.69
CA GLN A 126 -22.75 -6.73 -16.37
C GLN A 126 -22.15 -6.99 -17.76
N PRO A 127 -22.65 -6.34 -18.83
CA PRO A 127 -22.04 -6.47 -20.15
C PRO A 127 -20.55 -6.07 -20.11
N LEU A 128 -19.67 -6.90 -20.70
CA LEU A 128 -18.23 -6.66 -20.68
C LEU A 128 -17.85 -5.29 -21.25
N VAL A 129 -18.52 -4.85 -22.32
CA VAL A 129 -18.29 -3.54 -22.94
C VAL A 129 -18.64 -2.41 -21.96
N ALA A 130 -19.73 -2.54 -21.20
CA ALA A 130 -20.11 -1.53 -20.20
C ALA A 130 -19.10 -1.47 -19.06
N ALA A 131 -18.61 -2.62 -18.59
CA ALA A 131 -17.54 -2.68 -17.59
C ALA A 131 -16.26 -2.02 -18.11
N LEU A 132 -15.86 -2.32 -19.35
CA LEU A 132 -14.67 -1.76 -19.99
C LEU A 132 -14.75 -0.24 -20.14
N VAL A 133 -15.88 0.31 -20.60
CA VAL A 133 -16.06 1.76 -20.75
C VAL A 133 -15.94 2.48 -19.41
N GLY A 134 -16.56 1.94 -18.35
CA GLY A 134 -16.41 2.48 -16.99
C GLY A 134 -14.98 2.33 -16.44
N GLN A 135 -14.29 1.25 -16.81
CA GLN A 135 -12.93 0.97 -16.36
C GLN A 135 -11.91 1.98 -16.90
N ILE A 136 -12.11 2.55 -18.09
CA ILE A 136 -11.15 3.49 -18.68
C ILE A 136 -10.92 4.71 -17.77
N SER A 137 -11.99 5.39 -17.34
CA SER A 137 -11.87 6.58 -16.48
C SER A 137 -11.34 6.21 -15.10
N PHE A 138 -11.76 5.07 -14.56
CA PHE A 138 -11.26 4.53 -13.30
C PHE A 138 -9.74 4.29 -13.36
N THR A 139 -9.27 3.62 -14.41
CA THR A 139 -7.85 3.27 -14.58
C THR A 139 -6.99 4.48 -14.80
N LEU A 140 -7.47 5.51 -15.50
CA LEU A 140 -6.73 6.77 -15.63
C LEU A 140 -6.51 7.43 -14.26
N MET A 141 -7.52 7.47 -13.40
CA MET A 141 -7.40 8.01 -12.05
C MET A 141 -6.49 7.16 -11.16
N HIS A 142 -6.60 5.84 -11.23
CA HIS A 142 -5.77 4.91 -10.48
C HIS A 142 -4.29 5.03 -10.90
N LEU A 143 -4.02 5.08 -12.21
CA LEU A 143 -2.67 5.30 -12.74
C LEU A 143 -2.09 6.64 -12.30
N LEU A 144 -2.88 7.72 -12.34
CA LEU A 144 -2.44 9.02 -11.86
C LEU A 144 -2.00 8.96 -10.40
N GLY A 145 -2.81 8.35 -9.53
CA GLY A 145 -2.47 8.12 -8.13
C GLY A 145 -1.19 7.30 -7.97
N THR A 146 -1.09 6.18 -8.69
CA THR A 146 0.11 5.32 -8.69
C THR A 146 1.35 6.10 -9.11
N ILE A 147 1.29 6.90 -10.17
CA ILE A 147 2.45 7.69 -10.64
C ILE A 147 2.84 8.73 -9.60
N VAL A 148 1.89 9.54 -9.12
CA VAL A 148 2.13 10.60 -8.14
C VAL A 148 2.77 10.04 -6.87
N PHE A 149 2.18 8.99 -6.29
CA PHE A 149 2.73 8.40 -5.07
C PHE A 149 4.03 7.62 -5.32
N SER A 150 4.22 7.00 -6.49
CA SER A 150 5.47 6.31 -6.82
C SER A 150 6.66 7.27 -6.96
N VAL A 151 6.41 8.47 -7.47
CA VAL A 151 7.43 9.51 -7.63
C VAL A 151 7.71 10.20 -6.30
N LEU A 152 6.67 10.57 -5.56
CA LEU A 152 6.82 11.41 -4.37
C LEU A 152 7.00 10.61 -3.07
N LEU A 153 6.18 9.57 -2.88
CA LEU A 153 6.05 8.87 -1.60
C LEU A 153 6.98 7.66 -1.50
N SER A 154 7.03 6.80 -2.52
CA SER A 154 7.83 5.56 -2.48
C SER A 154 9.31 5.77 -2.16
N PRO A 155 10.02 6.79 -2.72
CA PRO A 155 11.42 7.03 -2.40
C PRO A 155 11.62 7.48 -0.94
N ALA A 156 10.72 8.33 -0.43
CA ALA A 156 10.77 8.79 0.96
C ALA A 156 10.54 7.62 1.93
N LEU A 157 9.54 6.78 1.64
CA LEU A 157 9.26 5.57 2.42
C LEU A 157 10.40 4.57 2.37
N TYR A 158 11.05 4.39 1.22
CA TYR A 158 12.22 3.51 1.13
C TYR A 158 13.35 3.96 2.07
N ARG A 159 13.66 5.26 2.10
CA ARG A 159 14.67 5.82 3.01
C ARG A 159 14.27 5.57 4.47
N TRP A 160 13.02 5.88 4.82
CA TRP A 160 12.52 5.73 6.18
C TRP A 160 12.45 4.27 6.65
N VAL A 161 12.03 3.36 5.78
CA VAL A 161 11.69 1.98 6.14
C VAL A 161 12.87 1.07 5.96
N VAL A 162 13.65 1.22 4.88
CA VAL A 162 14.70 0.27 4.54
C VAL A 162 16.07 0.80 4.97
N GLN A 163 16.37 2.08 4.71
CA GLN A 163 17.71 2.63 4.98
C GLN A 163 17.89 3.07 6.43
N ASN A 164 16.82 3.44 7.14
CA ASN A 164 16.89 3.77 8.56
C ASN A 164 16.58 2.53 9.42
N GLU A 165 17.58 1.98 10.11
CA GLU A 165 17.37 0.83 11.02
C GLU A 165 16.71 1.25 12.34
N ARG A 166 17.08 2.43 12.85
CA ARG A 166 16.57 2.96 14.12
C ARG A 166 15.35 3.87 13.90
N PHE A 167 14.35 3.74 14.76
CA PHE A 167 13.24 4.67 14.86
C PHE A 167 13.63 5.72 15.89
N GLU A 168 14.33 6.77 15.46
CA GLU A 168 14.74 7.85 16.34
C GLU A 168 13.61 8.88 16.45
N LEU A 169 12.84 8.81 17.54
CA LEU A 169 11.95 9.90 17.95
C LEU A 169 12.79 10.98 18.64
N SER A 170 13.59 11.73 17.87
CA SER A 170 14.38 12.84 18.40
C SER A 170 13.51 13.96 19.02
N PHE A 171 12.21 13.99 18.71
CA PHE A 171 11.25 14.99 19.20
C PHE A 171 10.87 14.84 20.68
N LEU A 172 11.10 13.67 21.30
CA LEU A 172 10.77 13.46 22.74
C LEU A 172 11.99 13.59 23.66
N ARG A 173 13.13 14.06 23.17
CA ARG A 173 14.29 14.38 24.02
C ARG A 173 14.17 15.79 24.60
N THR A 174 13.06 16.07 25.28
CA THR A 174 12.87 17.30 26.04
C THR A 174 13.51 17.14 27.43
N THR A 175 14.72 17.71 27.56
CA THR A 175 15.28 18.34 28.78
C THR A 175 14.83 17.77 30.14
N SER A 176 15.37 16.64 30.57
CA SER A 176 15.38 16.27 32.00
C SER A 176 16.76 15.99 32.58
N VAL A 177 17.84 16.14 31.80
CA VAL A 177 19.22 15.88 32.28
C VAL A 177 19.95 17.15 32.73
N ALA A 178 19.38 18.35 32.51
CA ALA A 178 20.03 19.61 32.88
C ALA A 178 19.80 20.05 34.36
N ALA A 179 19.21 19.21 35.21
CA ALA A 179 18.85 19.57 36.59
C ALA A 179 19.54 18.72 37.68
N ALA A 180 20.55 17.91 37.33
CA ALA A 180 21.26 17.06 38.31
C ALA A 180 22.67 17.57 38.68
N GLU A 181 23.06 18.76 38.23
CA GLU A 181 24.33 19.40 38.61
C GLU A 181 24.08 20.85 39.06
N LYS A 182 23.51 21.03 40.25
CA LYS A 182 23.74 22.20 41.11
C LYS A 182 23.61 21.81 42.58
#